data_AF-A0A494W750-F1
#
_entry.id   AF-A0A494W750-F1
#
_cell.length_a   1.000
_cell.length_b   1.000
_cell.length_c   1.000
_cell.angle_alpha   90.00
_cell.angle_beta   90.00
_cell.angle_gamma   90.00
#
_symmetry.space_group_name_H-M   'P 1'
#
loop_
_entity.id
_entity.type
_entity.pdbx_description
1 polymer ?
#
loop_
_entity_poly.entity_id
_entity_poly.type
_entity_poly.pdbx_seq_one_letter_code
_entity_poly.pdbx_strand_id
1 'polypeptide(L)'
;MTGDQCTLALDISEHFFNLTTESLRLRSNETRCYQTLGNLVSDRIGLPCALEDHAPETIREHLSAIPTTGDIRIDLTITRSSADSLDAVKKLISEGLGSEISLGDTLSIMLFHYVVGQKAARVLERLGLEGTDNPPRKSAISEELGNEKIVPLR
;
A
#
# COMPACT_ATOMS: atom_id res chain seq x y z
N MET A 1 21.93 -7.87 -5.07
CA MET A 1 21.49 -8.54 -6.30
C MET A 1 20.39 -7.70 -6.90
N THR A 2 20.62 -7.07 -8.04
CA THR A 2 19.58 -6.33 -8.77
C THR A 2 18.63 -7.38 -9.32
N GLY A 3 17.53 -7.64 -8.61
CA GLY A 3 16.47 -8.52 -9.11
C GLY A 3 16.04 -7.99 -10.46
N ASP A 4 15.99 -8.87 -11.46
CA ASP A 4 15.64 -8.52 -12.83
C ASP A 4 14.30 -7.75 -12.82
N GLN A 5 14.32 -6.50 -13.27
CA GLN A 5 13.15 -5.63 -13.27
C GLN A 5 12.35 -5.84 -14.56
N CYS A 6 11.05 -5.66 -14.48
CA CYS A 6 10.15 -5.62 -15.63
C CYS A 6 9.25 -4.40 -15.53
N THR A 7 8.80 -3.89 -16.69
CA THR A 7 7.86 -2.77 -16.76
C THR A 7 6.57 -3.26 -17.39
N LEU A 8 5.48 -3.13 -16.64
CA LEU A 8 4.13 -3.46 -17.04
C LEU A 8 3.41 -2.18 -17.38
N ALA A 9 2.91 -2.10 -18.60
CA ALA A 9 2.42 -0.86 -19.14
C ALA A 9 0.90 -0.96 -19.31
N LEU A 10 0.17 -0.05 -18.66
CA LEU A 10 -1.27 -0.14 -18.42
C LEU A 10 -1.96 1.12 -18.95
N ASP A 11 -3.08 0.92 -19.62
CA ASP A 11 -3.96 2.01 -20.07
C ASP A 11 -5.16 2.06 -19.12
N ILE A 12 -5.19 3.09 -18.27
CA ILE A 12 -6.08 3.17 -17.13
C ILE A 12 -7.08 4.31 -17.23
N SER A 13 -8.22 4.15 -16.56
CA SER A 13 -9.22 5.22 -16.46
C SER A 13 -8.75 6.36 -15.55
N GLU A 14 -9.38 7.52 -15.69
CA GLU A 14 -9.19 8.64 -14.76
C GLU A 14 -9.54 8.27 -13.31
N HIS A 15 -10.55 7.44 -13.10
CA HIS A 15 -10.97 7.02 -11.75
C HIS A 15 -9.89 6.16 -11.10
N PHE A 16 -9.31 5.23 -11.87
CA PHE A 16 -8.22 4.41 -11.40
C PHE A 16 -6.94 5.25 -11.20
N PHE A 17 -6.66 6.21 -12.08
CA PHE A 17 -5.56 7.15 -11.90
C PHE A 17 -5.68 7.94 -10.59
N ASN A 18 -6.87 8.47 -10.28
CA ASN A 18 -7.14 9.16 -9.01
C ASN A 18 -6.96 8.23 -7.79
N LEU A 19 -7.38 6.97 -7.89
CA LEU A 19 -7.13 5.97 -6.85
C LEU A 19 -5.63 5.72 -6.65
N THR A 20 -4.84 5.63 -7.74
CA THR A 20 -3.39 5.43 -7.64
C THR A 20 -2.70 6.61 -6.96
N THR A 21 -3.03 7.84 -7.35
CA THR A 21 -2.41 9.04 -6.80
C THR A 21 -2.75 9.24 -5.34
N GLU A 22 -4.00 9.00 -4.94
CA GLU A 22 -4.41 9.03 -3.53
C GLU A 22 -3.70 7.96 -2.71
N SER A 23 -3.55 6.74 -3.24
CA SER A 23 -2.83 5.65 -2.56
C SER A 23 -1.35 6.01 -2.35
N LEU A 24 -0.69 6.59 -3.35
CA LEU A 24 0.69 7.06 -3.22
C LEU A 24 0.83 8.19 -2.22
N ARG A 25 -0.13 9.11 -2.18
CA ARG A 25 -0.17 10.19 -1.19
C ARG A 25 -0.27 9.63 0.22
N LEU A 26 -1.18 8.68 0.46
CA LEU A 26 -1.34 8.03 1.76
C LEU A 26 -0.06 7.27 2.17
N ARG A 27 0.52 6.47 1.26
CA ARG A 27 1.73 5.69 1.53
C ARG A 27 2.96 6.56 1.77
N SER A 28 3.09 7.64 1.02
CA SER A 28 4.20 8.58 1.20
C SER A 28 4.13 9.27 2.56
N ASN A 29 2.92 9.66 2.97
CA ASN A 29 2.71 10.28 4.28
C ASN A 29 2.92 9.29 5.44
N GLU A 30 2.44 8.05 5.29
CA GLU A 30 2.64 6.96 6.25
C GLU A 30 4.14 6.69 6.49
N THR A 31 4.91 6.57 5.41
CA THR A 31 6.34 6.23 5.46
C THR A 31 7.27 7.43 5.59
N ARG A 32 6.74 8.66 5.47
CA ARG A 32 7.50 9.93 5.41
C ARG A 32 8.59 9.93 4.33
N CYS A 33 8.34 9.23 3.23
CA CYS A 33 9.23 9.14 2.08
C CYS A 33 8.40 9.19 0.80
N TYR A 34 8.95 9.69 -0.31
CA TYR A 34 8.24 9.62 -1.59
C TYR A 34 8.17 8.19 -2.09
N GLN A 35 6.96 7.76 -2.46
CA GLN A 35 6.68 6.38 -2.83
C GLN A 35 6.28 6.27 -4.29
N THR A 36 6.60 5.12 -4.88
CA THR A 36 6.20 4.75 -6.24
C THR A 36 5.12 3.67 -6.18
N LEU A 37 4.37 3.52 -7.27
CA LEU A 37 3.38 2.44 -7.37
C LEU A 37 4.05 1.07 -7.27
N GLY A 38 5.23 0.91 -7.85
CA GLY A 38 6.02 -0.31 -7.75
C GLY A 38 6.38 -0.69 -6.31
N ASN A 39 6.83 0.28 -5.50
CA ASN A 39 7.14 0.04 -4.08
C ASN A 39 5.87 -0.34 -3.32
N LEU A 40 4.78 0.40 -3.50
CA LEU A 40 3.52 0.11 -2.82
C LEU A 40 3.00 -1.29 -3.19
N VAL A 41 3.00 -1.65 -4.48
CA VAL A 41 2.59 -3.00 -4.91
C VAL A 41 3.50 -4.06 -4.31
N SER A 42 4.82 -3.87 -4.35
CA SER A 42 5.79 -4.83 -3.80
C SER A 42 5.61 -5.05 -2.30
N ASP A 43 5.33 -3.99 -1.55
CA ASP A 43 5.10 -4.06 -0.10
C ASP A 43 3.77 -4.74 0.27
N ARG A 44 2.79 -4.72 -0.65
CA ARG A 44 1.47 -5.33 -0.45
C ARG A 44 1.42 -6.77 -0.95
N ILE A 45 2.35 -7.17 -1.82
CA ILE A 45 2.49 -8.56 -2.27
C ILE A 45 2.85 -9.44 -1.06
N GLY A 46 1.98 -10.41 -0.75
CA GLY A 46 2.13 -11.32 0.38
C GLY A 46 1.37 -10.91 1.64
N LEU A 47 0.68 -9.76 1.64
CA LEU A 47 -0.31 -9.43 2.67
C LEU A 47 -1.65 -10.15 2.39
N PRO A 48 -2.52 -10.29 3.42
CA PRO A 48 -3.85 -10.87 3.28
C PRO A 48 -4.60 -10.33 2.06
N CYS A 49 -5.24 -11.25 1.33
CA CYS A 49 -5.98 -10.91 0.12
C CYS A 49 -7.18 -10.04 0.49
N ALA A 50 -7.57 -9.09 -0.39
CA ALA A 50 -8.76 -8.26 -0.17
C ALA A 50 -10.05 -9.09 0.05
N LEU A 51 -10.09 -10.32 -0.46
CA LEU A 51 -11.20 -11.25 -0.26
C LEU A 51 -11.29 -11.85 1.16
N GLU A 52 -10.23 -11.73 1.98
CA GLU A 52 -10.26 -12.11 3.39
C GLU A 52 -11.01 -11.07 4.23
N ASP A 53 -10.90 -9.79 3.87
CA ASP A 53 -11.48 -8.66 4.61
C ASP A 53 -12.79 -8.14 4.00
N HIS A 54 -13.10 -8.50 2.75
CA HIS A 54 -14.26 -8.00 2.02
C HIS A 54 -15.03 -9.14 1.33
N ALA A 55 -16.35 -9.06 1.41
CA ALA A 55 -17.22 -9.96 0.65
C ALA A 55 -16.99 -9.78 -0.86
N PRO A 56 -17.09 -10.86 -1.67
CA PRO A 56 -16.94 -10.77 -3.12
C PRO A 56 -17.80 -9.68 -3.78
N GLU A 57 -19.03 -9.46 -3.29
CA GLU A 57 -19.90 -8.39 -3.83
C GLU A 57 -19.32 -7.00 -3.64
N THR A 58 -18.68 -6.71 -2.51
CA THR A 58 -18.01 -5.41 -2.28
C THR A 58 -16.89 -5.18 -3.29
N ILE A 59 -16.16 -6.23 -3.66
CA ILE A 59 -15.11 -6.15 -4.68
C ILE A 59 -15.72 -5.92 -6.07
N ARG A 60 -16.85 -6.57 -6.39
CA ARG A 60 -17.56 -6.34 -7.67
C ARG A 60 -18.13 -4.92 -7.75
N GLU A 61 -18.71 -4.42 -6.67
CA GLU A 61 -19.18 -3.03 -6.56
C GLU A 61 -18.03 -2.05 -6.76
N HIS A 62 -16.87 -2.30 -6.16
CA HIS A 62 -15.66 -1.49 -6.38
C HIS A 62 -15.26 -1.46 -7.85
N LEU A 63 -15.15 -2.62 -8.51
CA LEU A 63 -14.79 -2.68 -9.93
C LEU A 63 -15.84 -2.03 -10.84
N SER A 64 -17.12 -2.06 -10.45
CA SER A 64 -18.18 -1.34 -11.16
C SER A 64 -18.08 0.18 -10.96
N ALA A 65 -17.66 0.64 -9.79
CA ALA A 65 -17.55 2.06 -9.45
C ALA A 65 -16.25 2.69 -9.98
N ILE A 66 -15.18 1.90 -10.07
CA ILE A 66 -13.86 2.30 -10.55
C ILE A 66 -13.52 1.45 -11.78
N PRO A 67 -13.98 1.84 -12.97
CA PRO A 67 -13.55 1.21 -14.22
C PRO A 67 -12.03 1.26 -14.31
N THR A 68 -11.38 0.16 -14.69
CA THR A 68 -9.92 0.09 -14.66
C THR A 68 -9.27 0.53 -15.95
N THR A 69 -9.84 0.17 -17.11
CA THR A 69 -9.32 0.54 -18.43
C THR A 69 -9.70 1.96 -18.86
N GLY A 70 -8.77 2.66 -19.51
CA GLY A 70 -8.99 3.99 -20.07
C GLY A 70 -7.86 4.41 -20.99
N ASP A 71 -7.67 5.71 -21.18
CA ASP A 71 -6.72 6.31 -22.13
C ASP A 71 -5.47 6.91 -21.46
N ILE A 72 -5.36 6.81 -20.13
CA ILE A 72 -4.20 7.31 -19.39
C ILE A 72 -3.14 6.21 -19.30
N ARG A 73 -1.98 6.43 -19.92
CA ARG A 73 -0.85 5.50 -19.85
C ARG A 73 -0.10 5.62 -18.52
N ILE A 74 0.08 4.50 -17.82
CA ILE A 74 1.03 4.39 -16.71
C ILE A 74 1.98 3.20 -16.92
N ASP A 75 3.22 3.37 -16.45
CA ASP A 75 4.25 2.33 -16.48
C ASP A 75 4.57 1.89 -15.04
N LEU A 76 4.30 0.62 -14.75
CA LEU A 76 4.58 -0.02 -13.47
C LEU A 76 5.89 -0.82 -13.57
N THR A 77 6.97 -0.28 -13.02
CA THR A 77 8.24 -1.00 -12.90
C THR A 77 8.32 -1.74 -11.57
N ILE A 78 8.46 -3.07 -11.62
CA ILE A 78 8.58 -3.97 -10.47
C ILE A 78 9.60 -5.08 -10.74
N THR A 79 10.02 -5.82 -9.71
CA THR A 79 10.85 -7.02 -9.92
C THR A 79 10.03 -8.11 -10.61
N ARG A 80 10.68 -9.02 -11.36
CA ARG A 80 10.01 -10.20 -11.93
C ARG A 80 9.30 -11.04 -10.87
N SER A 81 9.93 -11.25 -9.72
CA SER A 81 9.30 -11.99 -8.62
C SER A 81 8.00 -11.33 -8.12
N SER A 82 7.95 -10.00 -8.14
CA SER A 82 6.73 -9.25 -7.78
C SER A 82 5.67 -9.38 -8.88
N ALA A 83 6.06 -9.40 -10.15
CA ALA A 83 5.14 -9.65 -11.26
C ALA A 83 4.54 -11.08 -11.19
N ASP A 84 5.37 -12.09 -10.93
CA ASP A 84 4.92 -13.48 -10.76
C ASP A 84 3.95 -13.60 -9.57
N SER A 85 4.25 -12.91 -8.48
CA SER A 85 3.38 -12.89 -7.30
C SER A 85 2.07 -12.14 -7.56
N LEU A 86 2.11 -11.06 -8.35
CA LEU A 86 0.92 -10.32 -8.76
C LEU A 86 0.01 -11.17 -9.64
N ASP A 87 0.58 -11.99 -10.54
CA ASP A 87 -0.17 -12.97 -11.31
C ASP A 87 -0.79 -14.07 -10.43
N ALA A 88 -0.11 -14.49 -9.36
CA ALA A 88 -0.67 -15.42 -8.39
C ALA A 88 -1.86 -14.79 -7.64
N VAL A 89 -1.74 -13.54 -7.19
CA VAL A 89 -2.84 -12.79 -6.55
C VAL A 89 -4.02 -12.62 -7.50
N LYS A 90 -3.76 -12.29 -8.78
CA LYS A 90 -4.79 -12.19 -9.82
C LYS A 90 -5.60 -13.49 -9.95
N LYS A 91 -4.93 -14.65 -9.95
CA LYS A 91 -5.59 -15.97 -10.02
C LYS A 91 -6.47 -16.22 -8.80
N LEU A 92 -5.96 -15.98 -7.60
CA LEU A 92 -6.71 -16.14 -6.35
C LEU A 92 -7.97 -15.26 -6.32
N ILE A 93 -7.85 -14.00 -6.74
CA ILE A 93 -9.01 -13.10 -6.82
C ILE A 93 -10.00 -13.57 -7.89
N SER A 94 -9.50 -13.99 -9.06
CA SER A 94 -10.36 -14.50 -10.15
C SER A 94 -11.18 -15.70 -9.68
N GLU A 95 -10.55 -16.65 -8.98
CA GLU A 95 -11.20 -17.84 -8.41
C GLU A 95 -12.24 -17.44 -7.36
N GLY A 96 -11.89 -16.55 -6.44
CA GLY A 96 -12.80 -16.11 -5.39
C GLY A 96 -14.00 -15.28 -5.89
N LEU A 97 -13.83 -14.55 -7.00
CA LEU A 97 -14.93 -13.83 -7.66
C LEU A 97 -15.77 -14.74 -8.58
N GLY A 98 -15.23 -15.89 -9.00
CA GLY A 98 -15.85 -16.75 -10.01
C GLY A 98 -15.84 -16.14 -11.41
N SER A 99 -14.92 -15.21 -11.69
CA SER A 99 -14.80 -14.50 -12.97
C SER A 99 -13.35 -14.16 -13.27
N GLU A 100 -12.97 -14.18 -14.54
CA GLU A 100 -11.66 -13.65 -14.95
C GLU A 100 -11.59 -12.15 -14.72
N ILE A 101 -10.45 -11.69 -14.18
CA ILE A 101 -10.15 -10.27 -14.02
C ILE A 101 -8.85 -9.90 -14.74
N SER A 102 -8.69 -8.62 -15.07
CA SER A 102 -7.46 -8.10 -15.68
C SER A 102 -6.38 -7.79 -14.64
N LEU A 103 -5.15 -7.51 -15.11
CA LEU A 103 -4.09 -7.00 -14.24
C LEU A 103 -4.46 -5.64 -13.60
N GLY A 104 -5.15 -4.78 -14.37
CA GLY A 104 -5.64 -3.50 -13.87
C GLY A 104 -6.65 -3.66 -12.74
N ASP A 105 -7.55 -4.65 -12.85
CA ASP A 105 -8.52 -5.00 -11.79
C ASP A 105 -7.82 -5.46 -10.52
N THR A 106 -6.85 -6.37 -10.64
CA THR A 106 -6.04 -6.81 -9.50
C THR A 106 -5.40 -5.63 -8.78
N LEU A 107 -4.75 -4.72 -9.52
CA LEU A 107 -4.12 -3.54 -8.94
C LEU A 107 -5.15 -2.59 -8.31
N SER A 108 -6.28 -2.35 -8.98
CA SER A 108 -7.37 -1.52 -8.46
C SER A 108 -7.90 -2.05 -7.12
N ILE A 109 -8.09 -3.37 -7.02
CA ILE A 109 -8.54 -4.04 -5.79
C ILE A 109 -7.50 -3.91 -4.67
N MET A 110 -6.22 -4.14 -4.97
CA MET A 110 -5.14 -4.00 -3.98
C MET A 110 -5.05 -2.58 -3.42
N LEU A 111 -5.20 -1.56 -4.29
CA LEU A 111 -5.18 -0.16 -3.86
C LEU A 111 -6.45 0.22 -3.09
N PHE A 112 -7.61 -0.28 -3.49
CA PHE A 112 -8.85 -0.11 -2.74
C PHE A 112 -8.72 -0.64 -1.31
N HIS A 113 -8.26 -1.89 -1.16
CA HIS A 113 -8.04 -2.51 0.15
C HIS A 113 -7.05 -1.70 1.00
N TYR A 114 -5.97 -1.20 0.39
CA TYR A 114 -5.03 -0.30 1.06
C TYR A 114 -5.68 0.99 1.56
N VAL A 115 -6.44 1.69 0.71
CA VAL A 115 -7.11 2.94 1.08
C VAL A 115 -8.15 2.74 2.17
N VAL A 116 -8.93 1.64 2.11
CA VAL A 116 -9.90 1.29 3.15
C VAL A 116 -9.19 1.03 4.48
N GLY A 117 -8.11 0.25 4.48
CA GLY A 117 -7.31 0.00 5.68
C GLY A 117 -6.76 1.28 6.31
N GLN A 118 -6.20 2.19 5.50
CA GLN A 118 -5.69 3.48 5.98
C GLN A 118 -6.80 4.37 6.56
N LYS A 119 -7.98 4.39 5.94
CA LYS A 119 -9.12 5.16 6.45
C LYS A 119 -9.64 4.57 7.76
N ALA A 120 -9.75 3.24 7.86
CA ALA A 120 -10.17 2.56 9.07
C ALA A 120 -9.21 2.85 10.23
N ALA A 121 -7.89 2.73 10.02
CA ALA A 121 -6.87 3.06 11.01
C ALA A 121 -7.01 4.50 11.51
N ARG A 122 -7.20 5.47 10.60
CA ARG A 122 -7.37 6.88 10.95
C ARG A 122 -8.66 7.16 11.74
N VAL A 123 -9.73 6.41 11.47
CA VAL A 123 -10.97 6.52 12.26
C VAL A 123 -10.75 5.99 13.67
N LEU A 124 -10.06 4.85 13.82
CA LEU A 124 -9.72 4.31 15.14
C LEU A 124 -8.83 5.25 15.96
N GLU A 125 -7.81 5.85 15.32
CA GLU A 125 -6.96 6.89 15.91
C GLU A 125 -7.80 8.05 16.46
N ARG A 126 -8.72 8.58 15.65
CA ARG A 126 -9.60 9.70 16.04
C ARG A 126 -10.55 9.35 17.17
N LEU A 127 -10.97 8.10 17.26
CA LEU A 127 -11.85 7.61 18.33
C LEU A 127 -11.07 7.27 19.63
N GLY A 128 -9.73 7.36 19.60
CA GLY A 128 -8.88 6.94 20.72
C GLY A 128 -8.95 5.44 21.00
N LEU A 129 -9.34 4.64 20.00
CA LEU A 129 -9.51 3.19 20.08
C LEU A 129 -8.32 2.43 19.50
N GLU A 130 -7.17 3.09 19.32
CA GLU A 130 -5.94 2.38 18.96
C GLU A 130 -5.57 1.40 20.07
N GLY A 131 -5.51 0.12 19.69
CA GLY A 131 -5.09 -0.96 20.55
C GLY A 131 -3.71 -0.72 21.13
N THR A 132 -3.71 -0.69 22.46
CA THR A 132 -2.63 -0.86 23.43
C THR A 132 -1.72 -2.06 23.17
N ASP A 133 -0.94 -2.07 22.07
CA ASP A 133 0.10 -3.09 21.80
C ASP A 133 1.40 -2.47 21.26
N ASN A 134 1.78 -1.31 21.78
CA ASN A 134 3.18 -0.90 21.80
C ASN A 134 3.67 -0.95 23.25
N PRO A 135 4.59 -1.87 23.64
CA PRO A 135 5.36 -1.60 24.84
C PRO A 135 6.04 -0.25 24.63
N PRO A 136 6.02 0.65 25.63
CA PRO A 136 6.66 1.95 25.47
C PRO A 136 8.10 1.70 25.03
N ARG A 137 8.50 2.27 23.89
CA ARG A 137 9.93 2.45 23.62
C ARG A 137 10.43 3.22 24.83
N LYS A 138 11.14 2.53 25.73
CA LYS A 138 11.97 3.19 26.72
C LYS A 138 12.85 4.12 25.90
N SER A 139 12.58 5.41 25.97
CA SER A 139 13.57 6.42 25.72
C SER A 139 14.66 6.16 26.74
N ALA A 140 15.68 5.38 26.36
CA ALA A 140 16.91 5.28 27.10
C ALA A 140 17.65 6.61 26.91
N ILE A 141 17.14 7.64 27.58
CA ILE A 141 17.97 8.72 28.08
C ILE A 141 18.06 8.42 29.58
N SER A 142 18.94 7.48 29.92
CA SER A 142 19.44 7.37 31.27
C SER A 142 20.62 8.30 31.38
N GLU A 143 20.48 9.23 32.32
CA GLU A 143 21.46 10.16 32.83
C GLU A 143 22.79 9.46 33.14
N GLU A 144 23.88 9.93 32.55
CA GLU A 144 25.19 9.91 33.20
C GLU A 144 25.53 11.36 33.58
N LEU A 145 25.22 11.70 34.83
CA LEU A 145 25.77 12.84 35.54
C LEU A 145 27.14 12.44 36.09
N GLY A 146 28.20 13.12 35.64
CA GLY A 146 29.50 13.05 36.31
C GLY A 146 30.66 13.72 35.58
N ASN A 147 30.84 15.03 35.82
CA ASN A 147 32.08 15.84 35.70
C ASN A 147 32.74 15.94 34.29
N GLU A 148 33.24 17.07 33.78
CA GLU A 148 33.77 18.30 34.38
C GLU A 148 34.08 19.33 33.26
N LYS A 149 34.06 20.62 33.63
CA LYS A 149 34.73 21.80 33.01
C LYS A 149 34.06 22.52 31.82
N ILE A 150 33.34 23.57 32.22
CA ILE A 150 32.98 24.75 31.42
C ILE A 150 34.26 25.55 31.13
N VAL A 151 34.52 25.87 29.86
CA VAL A 151 35.53 26.86 29.44
C VAL A 151 34.81 28.07 28.86
N PRO A 152 34.99 29.30 29.38
CA PRO A 152 34.37 30.48 28.80
C PRO A 152 35.18 30.97 27.60
N LEU A 153 34.48 31.25 26.49
CA LEU A 153 35.05 31.88 25.30
C LEU A 153 35.35 33.36 25.59
N ARG A 154 36.58 33.78 25.30
CA ARG A 154 36.99 35.18 25.14
C ARG A 154 36.94 35.56 23.66
#